data_AF-A0A519EV77-F1
#
_entry.id   AF-A0A519EV77-F1
#
_cell.length_a   1.000
_cell.length_b   1.000
_cell.length_c   1.000
_cell.angle_alpha   90.00
_cell.angle_beta   90.00
_cell.angle_gamma   90.00
#
_symmetry.space_group_name_H-M   'P 1'
#
loop_
_entity.id
_entity.type
_entity.pdbx_description
1 polymer ?
#
loop_
_entity_poly.entity_id
_entity_poly.type
_entity_poly.pdbx_seq_one_letter_code
_entity_poly.pdbx_strand_id
1 'polypeptide(L)'
;EKVGVPILGIVENMAVHICSNCGHVEHIFGADGGKKMAAQYGMDYLGALPLDINIRLQADSGKPTVVADPDGEVAGIYKAIARTVAVGIAEKAKDFSAKFPTITVSKNT
;
A
#
# COMPACT_ATOMS: atom_id res chain seq x y z
N GLU A 1 9.65 -3.50 16.22
CA GLU A 1 8.44 -4.35 16.17
C GLU A 1 7.83 -4.44 17.57
N LYS A 2 6.58 -4.01 17.78
CA LYS A 2 5.92 -4.09 19.10
C LYS A 2 4.64 -4.92 19.12
N VAL A 3 4.07 -5.25 17.95
CA VAL A 3 2.74 -5.87 17.84
C VAL A 3 2.67 -7.06 16.87
N GLY A 4 3.81 -7.50 16.31
CA GLY A 4 3.87 -8.71 15.45
C GLY A 4 3.06 -8.65 14.14
N VAL A 5 2.61 -7.46 13.73
CA VAL A 5 1.80 -7.31 12.51
C VAL A 5 2.71 -7.42 11.28
N PRO A 6 2.43 -8.33 10.33
CA PRO A 6 3.23 -8.48 9.13
C PRO A 6 3.13 -7.23 8.25
N ILE A 7 4.27 -6.69 7.85
CA ILE A 7 4.36 -5.57 6.92
C ILE A 7 4.32 -6.16 5.50
N LEU A 8 3.33 -5.75 4.70
CA LEU A 8 3.16 -6.22 3.32
C LEU A 8 4.02 -5.46 2.31
N GLY A 9 4.49 -4.27 2.67
CA GLY A 9 5.30 -3.43 1.81
C GLY A 9 5.05 -1.95 2.07
N ILE A 10 5.63 -1.12 1.20
CA ILE A 10 5.62 0.33 1.30
C ILE A 10 4.88 0.92 0.09
N VAL A 11 3.96 1.84 0.36
CA VAL A 11 3.36 2.72 -0.64
C VAL A 11 3.90 4.13 -0.41
N GLU A 12 4.39 4.76 -1.46
CA GLU A 12 4.90 6.13 -1.40
C GLU A 12 3.80 7.13 -1.78
N ASN A 13 3.29 7.85 -0.80
CA ASN A 13 2.25 8.86 -1.03
C ASN A 13 2.88 10.19 -1.50
N MET A 14 2.17 10.94 -2.34
CA MET A 14 2.59 12.25 -2.86
C MET A 14 3.97 12.23 -3.53
N ALA A 15 4.26 11.15 -4.26
CA ALA A 15 5.59 10.90 -4.84
C ALA A 15 5.94 11.84 -6.00
N VAL A 16 4.93 12.34 -6.72
CA VAL A 16 5.12 13.18 -7.90
C VAL A 16 4.00 14.19 -8.03
N HIS A 17 4.32 15.43 -8.38
CA HIS A 17 3.36 16.47 -8.72
C HIS A 17 3.41 16.71 -10.23
N ILE A 18 2.23 16.75 -10.86
CA ILE A 18 2.07 17.10 -12.27
C ILE A 18 1.44 18.49 -12.33
N CYS A 19 2.19 19.48 -12.83
CA CYS A 19 1.71 20.84 -12.93
C CYS A 19 0.47 20.91 -13.83
N SER A 20 -0.66 21.35 -13.30
CA SER A 20 -1.92 21.49 -14.03
C SER A 20 -1.88 22.51 -15.17
N ASN A 21 -0.88 23.41 -15.17
CA ASN A 21 -0.75 24.46 -16.18
C ASN A 21 0.14 24.04 -17.37
N CYS A 22 1.20 23.26 -17.15
CA CYS A 22 2.17 22.93 -18.21
C CYS A 22 2.49 21.43 -18.35
N GLY A 23 1.94 20.57 -17.49
CA GLY A 23 2.23 19.13 -17.49
C GLY A 23 3.62 18.76 -16.99
N HIS A 24 4.39 19.72 -16.46
CA HIS A 24 5.71 19.43 -15.89
C HIS A 24 5.58 18.48 -14.69
N VAL A 25 6.43 17.46 -14.69
CA VAL A 25 6.46 16.41 -13.68
C VAL A 25 7.62 16.69 -12.74
N GLU A 26 7.35 16.87 -11.45
CA GLU A 26 8.36 17.21 -10.47
C GLU A 26 8.17 16.45 -9.14
N HIS A 27 9.29 16.21 -8.47
CA HIS A 27 9.37 15.53 -7.17
C HIS A 27 9.56 16.55 -6.05
N ILE A 28 8.51 17.31 -5.72
CA ILE A 28 8.60 18.45 -4.78
C ILE A 28 9.02 18.06 -3.35
N PHE A 29 8.85 16.80 -2.97
CA PHE A 29 9.24 16.25 -1.66
C PHE A 29 10.46 15.32 -1.75
N GLY A 30 11.17 15.33 -2.88
CA GLY A 30 12.25 14.38 -3.18
C GLY A 30 11.74 13.12 -3.89
N ALA A 31 12.69 12.30 -4.35
CA ALA A 31 12.41 11.12 -5.18
C ALA A 31 12.95 9.84 -4.55
N ASP A 32 12.22 8.74 -4.79
CA ASP A 32 12.58 7.36 -4.45
C ASP A 32 12.82 7.11 -2.95
N GLY A 33 12.24 7.92 -2.06
CA GLY A 33 12.39 7.75 -0.61
C GLY A 33 11.77 6.43 -0.15
N GLY A 34 10.57 6.12 -0.65
CA GLY A 34 9.87 4.87 -0.38
C GLY A 34 10.62 3.65 -0.91
N LYS A 35 11.17 3.74 -2.14
CA LYS A 35 11.95 2.64 -2.74
C LYS A 35 13.24 2.35 -1.98
N LYS A 36 13.97 3.40 -1.58
CA LYS A 36 15.21 3.24 -0.78
C LYS A 36 14.92 2.62 0.57
N MET A 37 13.82 3.04 1.22
CA MET A 37 13.39 2.45 2.49
C MET A 37 13.01 0.97 2.32
N ALA A 38 12.25 0.64 1.27
CA ALA A 38 11.89 -0.74 0.96
C ALA A 38 13.13 -1.62 0.81
N ALA A 39 14.12 -1.17 0.03
CA ALA A 39 15.39 -1.86 -0.14
C ALA A 39 16.19 -2.00 1.18
N GLN A 40 16.26 -0.92 1.98
CA GLN A 40 17.00 -0.91 3.25
C GLN A 40 16.45 -1.91 4.25
N TYR A 41 15.12 -2.09 4.29
CA TYR A 41 14.47 -2.98 5.24
C TYR A 41 14.08 -4.34 4.65
N GLY A 42 14.45 -4.63 3.40
CA GLY A 42 14.09 -5.88 2.73
C GLY A 42 12.57 -6.05 2.57
N MET A 43 11.84 -4.96 2.37
CA MET A 43 10.39 -4.92 2.19
C MET A 43 10.03 -4.70 0.71
N ASP A 44 8.82 -5.09 0.34
CA ASP A 44 8.30 -4.85 -1.01
C ASP A 44 7.94 -3.37 -1.22
N TYR A 45 8.25 -2.84 -2.39
CA TYR A 45 7.73 -1.55 -2.85
C TYR A 45 6.46 -1.79 -3.67
N LEU A 46 5.32 -1.34 -3.15
CA LEU A 46 4.01 -1.63 -3.72
C LEU A 46 3.60 -0.62 -4.80
N GLY A 47 4.14 0.59 -4.74
CA GLY A 47 3.88 1.64 -5.72
C GLY A 47 3.94 3.04 -5.13
N ALA A 48 3.65 4.02 -5.98
CA ALA A 48 3.61 5.45 -5.64
C ALA A 48 2.29 6.07 -6.07
N LEU A 49 1.81 7.04 -5.29
CA LEU A 49 0.63 7.84 -5.60
C LEU A 49 1.04 9.28 -5.91
N PRO A 50 0.46 9.93 -6.94
CA PRO A 50 0.75 11.32 -7.26
C PRO A 50 0.13 12.27 -6.22
N LEU A 51 0.70 13.46 -6.12
CA LEU A 51 0.08 14.61 -5.49
C LEU A 51 -0.91 15.23 -6.49
N ASP A 52 -2.14 14.72 -6.47
CA ASP A 52 -3.22 15.16 -7.35
C ASP A 52 -4.33 15.85 -6.53
N ILE A 53 -4.74 17.05 -6.98
CA ILE A 53 -5.78 17.83 -6.31
C ILE A 53 -7.13 17.11 -6.29
N ASN A 54 -7.42 16.30 -7.30
CA ASN A 54 -8.65 15.54 -7.42
C ASN A 54 -8.74 14.48 -6.33
N ILE A 55 -7.62 13.84 -5.94
CA ILE A 55 -7.61 12.87 -4.83
C ILE A 55 -8.17 13.51 -3.57
N ARG A 56 -7.67 14.71 -3.22
CA ARG A 56 -8.12 15.46 -2.04
C ARG A 56 -9.60 15.83 -2.17
N LEU A 57 -9.98 16.49 -3.26
CA LEU A 57 -11.37 16.98 -3.45
C LEU A 57 -12.39 15.83 -3.43
N GLN A 58 -12.07 14.73 -4.10
CA GLN A 58 -12.91 13.54 -4.17
C GLN A 58 -13.04 12.89 -2.78
N ALA A 59 -11.92 12.66 -2.08
CA ALA A 59 -11.94 12.14 -0.72
C ALA A 59 -12.73 13.02 0.26
N ASP A 60 -12.51 14.35 0.23
CA ASP A 60 -13.21 15.32 1.07
C ASP A 60 -14.72 15.36 0.78
N SER A 61 -15.12 15.10 -0.48
CA SER A 61 -16.52 15.00 -0.88
C SER A 61 -17.22 13.69 -0.43
N GLY A 62 -16.49 12.77 0.21
CA GLY A 62 -16.99 11.46 0.59
C GLY A 62 -17.06 10.45 -0.57
N LYS A 63 -16.50 10.78 -1.73
CA LYS A 63 -16.40 9.90 -2.90
C LYS A 63 -14.93 9.72 -3.28
N PRO A 64 -14.22 8.73 -2.72
CA PRO A 64 -12.80 8.50 -3.03
C PRO A 64 -12.55 8.34 -4.53
N THR A 65 -11.32 8.59 -4.99
CA THR A 65 -10.96 8.59 -6.41
C THR A 65 -11.41 7.37 -7.19
N VAL A 66 -11.25 6.17 -6.62
CA VAL A 66 -11.70 4.92 -7.24
C VAL A 66 -13.23 4.80 -7.45
N VAL A 67 -14.02 5.65 -6.78
CA VAL A 67 -15.48 5.76 -6.93
C VAL A 67 -15.85 6.95 -7.81
N ALA A 68 -15.21 8.10 -7.59
CA ALA A 68 -15.51 9.34 -8.30
C ALA A 68 -15.05 9.32 -9.77
N ASP A 69 -13.92 8.68 -10.06
CA ASP A 69 -13.35 8.53 -11.38
C ASP A 69 -12.74 7.11 -11.53
N PRO A 70 -13.59 6.08 -11.72
CA PRO A 70 -13.15 4.69 -11.66
C PRO A 70 -12.21 4.29 -12.81
N ASP A 71 -12.27 4.99 -13.94
CA ASP A 71 -11.47 4.69 -15.14
C ASP A 71 -10.29 5.67 -15.32
N GLY A 72 -10.17 6.65 -14.43
CA GLY A 72 -9.06 7.59 -14.40
C GLY A 72 -7.71 6.95 -14.06
N GLU A 73 -6.63 7.61 -14.49
CA GLU A 73 -5.26 7.14 -14.30
C GLU A 73 -4.94 6.88 -12.81
N VAL A 74 -5.33 7.81 -11.93
CA VAL A 74 -5.12 7.69 -10.49
C VAL A 74 -5.85 6.48 -9.91
N ALA A 75 -7.10 6.22 -10.32
CA ALA A 75 -7.82 5.03 -9.89
C ALA A 75 -7.15 3.75 -10.40
N GLY A 76 -6.57 3.78 -11.59
CA GLY A 76 -5.72 2.71 -12.13
C GLY A 76 -4.52 2.40 -11.23
N ILE A 77 -3.81 3.43 -10.75
CA ILE A 77 -2.68 3.28 -9.83
C ILE A 77 -3.14 2.65 -8.50
N TYR A 78 -4.23 3.14 -7.90
CA TYR A 78 -4.80 2.54 -6.68
C TYR A 78 -5.17 1.07 -6.89
N LYS A 79 -5.84 0.74 -8.00
CA LYS A 79 -6.21 -0.65 -8.34
C LYS A 79 -4.98 -1.54 -8.53
N ALA A 80 -3.91 -1.03 -9.14
CA ALA A 80 -2.66 -1.76 -9.32
C ALA A 80 -1.99 -2.07 -7.97
N ILE A 81 -1.86 -1.07 -7.09
CA ILE A 81 -1.32 -1.26 -5.74
C ILE A 81 -2.18 -2.26 -4.95
N ALA A 82 -3.51 -2.10 -4.99
CA ALA A 82 -4.44 -2.99 -4.31
C ALA A 82 -4.34 -4.44 -4.82
N ARG A 83 -4.10 -4.62 -6.13
CA ARG A 83 -3.88 -5.95 -6.72
C ARG A 83 -2.60 -6.59 -6.19
N THR A 84 -1.49 -5.86 -6.11
CA THR A 84 -0.23 -6.36 -5.53
C THR A 84 -0.43 -6.77 -4.08
N VAL A 85 -1.13 -5.94 -3.29
CA VAL A 85 -1.48 -6.28 -1.90
C VAL A 85 -2.34 -7.54 -1.82
N ALA A 86 -3.37 -7.66 -2.66
CA ALA A 86 -4.26 -8.81 -2.67
C ALA A 86 -3.50 -10.12 -3.01
N VAL A 87 -2.58 -10.08 -3.97
CA VAL A 87 -1.71 -11.21 -4.31
C VAL A 87 -0.81 -11.55 -3.12
N GLY A 88 -0.12 -10.57 -2.54
CA GLY A 88 0.76 -10.80 -1.38
C GLY A 88 0.03 -11.36 -0.15
N ILE A 89 -1.25 -11.02 0.04
CA ILE A 89 -2.09 -11.63 1.07
C ILE A 89 -2.45 -13.07 0.69
N ALA A 90 -2.82 -13.32 -0.57
CA ALA A 90 -3.23 -14.65 -1.03
C ALA A 90 -2.08 -15.68 -0.99
N GLU A 91 -0.84 -15.23 -1.24
CA GLU A 91 0.37 -16.05 -1.16
C GLU A 91 0.77 -16.39 0.28
N LYS A 92 0.37 -15.57 1.26
CA LYS A 92 0.59 -15.90 2.66
C LYS A 92 -0.31 -17.07 3.04
N ALA A 93 0.32 -18.15 3.52
CA ALA A 93 -0.39 -19.29 4.07
C ALA A 93 -1.41 -18.81 5.11
N LYS A 94 -2.63 -19.34 5.06
CA LYS A 94 -3.67 -19.04 6.06
C LYS A 94 -3.07 -19.29 7.45
N ASP A 95 -2.98 -18.24 8.25
CA ASP A 95 -2.55 -18.36 9.63
C ASP A 95 -3.64 -19.12 10.41
N PHE A 96 -3.39 -20.39 10.68
CA PHE A 96 -4.25 -21.24 11.51
C PHE A 96 -3.85 -21.22 12.99
N SER A 97 -2.89 -20.38 13.41
CA SER A 97 -2.41 -20.31 14.79
C SER A 97 -3.53 -19.96 15.77
N ALA A 98 -4.54 -19.21 15.33
CA ALA A 98 -5.73 -18.92 16.13
C ALA A 98 -6.77 -20.07 16.19
N LYS A 99 -6.63 -21.12 15.34
CA LYS A 99 -7.61 -22.22 15.22
C LYS A 99 -7.18 -23.52 15.89
N PHE A 100 -5.90 -23.69 16.22
CA PHE A 100 -5.42 -24.90 16.89
C PHE A 100 -5.13 -24.63 18.38
N PRO A 101 -5.88 -25.22 19.32
CA PRO A 101 -5.54 -25.14 20.73
C PRO A 101 -4.21 -25.85 21.00
N THR A 102 -3.41 -25.33 21.92
CA THR A 102 -2.15 -25.93 22.37
C THR A 102 -2.43 -27.27 23.04
N ILE A 103 -2.11 -28.39 22.37
CA ILE A 103 -2.23 -29.73 22.95
C ILE A 103 -0.94 -30.04 23.73
N THR A 104 -1.00 -29.95 25.05
CA THR A 104 0.08 -30.41 25.94
C THR A 104 -0.24 -31.84 26.38
N VAL A 105 0.53 -32.83 25.90
CA VAL A 105 0.45 -34.21 26.40
C VAL A 105 1.42 -34.34 27.57
N SER A 106 0.91 -34.24 28.79
CA SER A 106 1.67 -34.61 29.99
C SER A 106 1.65 -36.13 30.15
N LYS A 107 2.78 -36.79 29.90
CA LYS A 107 2.98 -38.18 30.34
C LYS A 107 3.29 -38.14 31.84
N ASN A 108 2.27 -38.36 32.67
CA ASN A 108 2.50 -38.82 34.04
C ASN A 108 2.80 -40.31 33.95
N THR A 109 4.08 -40.65 34.03
CA THR A 109 4.56 -42.00 34.35
C THR A 109 5.63 -41.87 35.42
#